data_AF-A0A959GUN4-F1
#
_entry.id   AF-A0A959GUN4-F1
#
_cell.length_a   1.000
_cell.length_b   1.000
_cell.length_c   1.000
_cell.angle_alpha   90.00
_cell.angle_beta   90.00
_cell.angle_gamma   90.00
#
_symmetry.space_group_name_H-M   'P 1'
#
loop_
_entity.id
_entity.type
_entity.pdbx_description
1 polymer ?
#
loop_
_entity_poly.entity_id
_entity_poly.type
_entity_poly.pdbx_seq_one_letter_code
_entity_poly.pdbx_strand_id
1 'polypeptide(L)'
;MLQWGLHITQSGDPLHKIAVEEMYRRIQKPKAAFQGRIQQLRAVRAMDEKQYRELKKELPYFVCGLFHPSVRRRENFAEIGHFLLDLDHLSQAEIPVEALAQRMHGLPEVEMCFTSPGGDGLKLMFRLGEGCRDAAMFSAFYKVFSRRFADKHNLRQVVDFATSDVSRACFVSFDPEAYYNPDATPIAMEDFLPGLDFELAEKAVREAEKELPPPPAPNKEPDKDILQHIRQKLNPNARPAARAKNYHLPPELEQVAPLLAEKLAQMDMELAAANPIHYGRQLRITAGHLWAEINLFHGKRGFTVVKTTKSGSHPELADIAAQAIGQILFTLETETEDGQA
;
A
#
# COMPACT_ATOMS: atom_id res chain seq x y z
N MET A 1 3.45 3.29 28.33
CA MET A 1 2.02 3.62 28.06
C MET A 1 1.86 3.89 26.58
N LEU A 2 0.74 3.51 25.99
CA LEU A 2 0.37 3.74 24.59
C LEU A 2 -0.91 4.58 24.52
N GLN A 3 -1.29 4.99 23.31
CA GLN A 3 -2.59 5.61 23.03
C GLN A 3 -3.35 4.82 21.96
N TRP A 4 -4.64 4.58 22.16
CA TRP A 4 -5.51 3.75 21.33
C TRP A 4 -6.62 4.60 20.71
N GLY A 5 -6.93 4.34 19.44
CA GLY A 5 -8.07 4.90 18.71
C GLY A 5 -8.92 3.82 18.02
N LEU A 6 -10.10 4.20 17.55
CA LEU A 6 -11.07 3.27 16.96
C LEU A 6 -11.21 3.46 15.44
N HIS A 7 -11.09 4.70 14.96
CA HIS A 7 -11.42 5.06 13.58
C HIS A 7 -10.29 5.89 12.95
N ILE A 8 -9.27 5.21 12.42
CA ILE A 8 -8.07 5.89 11.90
C ILE A 8 -8.36 6.90 10.76
N THR A 9 -9.44 6.68 10.00
CA THR A 9 -9.87 7.53 8.90
C THR A 9 -10.71 8.73 9.35
N GLN A 10 -11.20 8.72 10.60
CA GLN A 10 -11.95 9.83 11.16
C GLN A 10 -10.99 10.94 11.61
N SER A 11 -11.14 12.13 11.04
CA SER A 11 -10.40 13.30 11.50
C SER A 11 -10.75 13.59 12.96
N GLY A 12 -9.73 13.73 13.81
CA GLY A 12 -9.95 14.01 15.22
C GLY A 12 -10.39 12.81 16.05
N ASP A 13 -10.20 11.57 15.57
CA ASP A 13 -10.46 10.36 16.37
C ASP A 13 -9.78 10.45 17.75
N PRO A 14 -10.56 10.41 18.85
CA PRO A 14 -10.02 10.60 20.19
C PRO A 14 -9.18 9.40 20.61
N LEU A 15 -8.04 9.68 21.24
CA LEU A 15 -7.12 8.69 21.75
C LEU A 15 -7.32 8.44 23.24
N HIS A 16 -7.30 7.17 23.63
CA HIS A 16 -7.39 6.73 25.01
C HIS A 16 -6.08 6.10 25.45
N LYS A 17 -5.60 6.44 26.64
CA LYS A 17 -4.39 5.83 27.21
C LYS A 17 -4.63 4.35 27.49
N ILE A 18 -3.64 3.51 27.15
CA ILE A 18 -3.68 2.07 27.40
C ILE A 18 -2.28 1.59 27.84
N ALA A 19 -2.22 0.69 28.83
CA ALA A 19 -0.97 0.05 29.22
C ALA A 19 -0.52 -0.95 28.13
N VAL A 20 0.79 -1.17 28.01
CA VAL A 20 1.34 -2.14 27.05
C VAL A 20 0.83 -3.54 27.34
N GLU A 21 0.83 -3.95 28.60
CA GLU A 21 0.31 -5.25 29.03
C GLU A 21 -1.19 -5.43 28.67
N GLU A 22 -2.00 -4.39 28.84
CA GLU A 22 -3.42 -4.43 28.46
C GLU A 22 -3.59 -4.50 26.94
N MET A 23 -2.75 -3.81 26.16
CA MET A 23 -2.71 -3.95 24.71
C MET A 23 -2.34 -5.39 24.30
N TYR A 24 -1.31 -5.96 24.91
CA TYR A 24 -0.91 -7.35 24.70
C TYR A 24 -2.07 -8.31 24.95
N ARG A 25 -2.76 -8.21 26.10
CA ARG A 25 -3.92 -9.05 26.42
C ARG A 25 -5.03 -8.93 25.39
N ARG A 26 -5.27 -7.72 24.83
CA ARG A 26 -6.24 -7.49 23.77
C ARG A 26 -5.84 -8.11 22.44
N ILE A 27 -4.55 -8.18 22.13
CA ILE A 27 -4.03 -8.85 20.94
C ILE A 27 -4.11 -10.37 21.11
N GLN A 28 -3.73 -10.88 22.28
CA GLN A 28 -3.68 -12.32 22.55
C GLN A 28 -5.05 -12.95 22.70
N LYS A 29 -5.96 -12.29 23.42
CA LYS A 29 -7.29 -12.83 23.74
C LYS A 29 -8.38 -11.78 23.59
N PRO A 30 -8.62 -11.25 22.38
CA PRO A 30 -9.72 -10.33 22.13
C PRO A 30 -11.08 -11.05 22.23
N LYS A 31 -12.16 -10.26 22.22
CA LYS A 31 -13.53 -10.81 22.11
C LYS A 31 -13.69 -11.65 20.84
N ALA A 32 -14.50 -12.71 20.91
CA ALA A 32 -14.73 -13.64 19.80
C ALA A 32 -15.11 -12.95 18.47
N ALA A 33 -15.95 -11.91 18.52
CA ALA A 33 -16.31 -11.12 17.34
C ALA A 33 -15.09 -10.48 16.64
N PHE A 34 -14.12 -9.98 17.41
CA PHE A 34 -12.90 -9.39 16.85
C PHE A 34 -11.95 -10.46 16.31
N GLN A 35 -11.85 -11.63 16.97
CA GLN A 35 -11.11 -12.78 16.44
C GLN A 35 -11.65 -13.19 15.07
N GLY A 36 -12.98 -13.34 14.95
CA GLY A 36 -13.64 -13.65 13.69
C GLY A 36 -13.38 -12.60 12.60
N ARG A 37 -13.37 -11.32 12.96
CA ARG A 37 -13.03 -10.23 12.04
C ARG A 37 -11.60 -10.33 11.50
N ILE A 38 -10.61 -10.62 12.35
CA ILE A 38 -9.21 -10.79 11.91
C ILE A 38 -9.07 -12.03 11.02
N GLN A 39 -9.72 -13.14 11.37
CA GLN A 39 -9.73 -14.35 10.54
C GLN A 39 -10.35 -14.08 9.16
N GLN A 40 -11.47 -13.34 9.12
CA GLN A 40 -12.09 -12.91 7.87
C GLN A 40 -11.14 -12.03 7.05
N LEU A 41 -10.44 -11.08 7.67
CA LEU A 41 -9.45 -10.24 6.97
C LEU A 41 -8.32 -11.06 6.35
N ARG A 42 -7.81 -12.08 7.05
CA ARG A 42 -6.79 -12.99 6.52
C ARG A 42 -7.31 -13.78 5.32
N ALA A 43 -8.55 -14.26 5.38
CA ALA A 43 -9.19 -14.96 4.26
C ALA A 43 -9.40 -14.03 3.05
N VAL A 44 -9.88 -12.79 3.27
CA VAL A 44 -10.05 -11.78 2.22
C VAL A 44 -8.71 -11.44 1.57
N ARG A 45 -7.64 -11.26 2.35
CA ARG A 45 -6.31 -10.95 1.81
C ARG A 45 -5.81 -11.99 0.80
N ALA A 46 -6.11 -13.27 1.03
CA ALA A 46 -5.73 -14.35 0.13
C ALA A 46 -6.48 -14.32 -1.22
N MET A 47 -7.61 -13.61 -1.29
CA MET A 47 -8.48 -13.54 -2.47
C MET A 47 -8.41 -12.18 -3.18
N ASP A 48 -8.42 -11.09 -2.39
CA ASP A 48 -8.45 -9.70 -2.85
C ASP A 48 -7.65 -8.80 -1.88
N GLU A 49 -6.41 -8.51 -2.27
CA GLU A 49 -5.53 -7.65 -1.47
C GLU A 49 -6.07 -6.21 -1.36
N LYS A 50 -6.76 -5.71 -2.39
CA LYS A 50 -7.32 -4.35 -2.38
C LYS A 50 -8.47 -4.27 -1.38
N GLN A 51 -9.38 -5.23 -1.39
CA GLN A 51 -10.48 -5.29 -0.43
C GLN A 51 -9.95 -5.45 1.00
N TYR A 52 -8.92 -6.27 1.21
CA TYR A 52 -8.24 -6.37 2.50
C TYR A 52 -7.71 -5.02 2.99
N ARG A 53 -7.06 -4.23 2.13
CA ARG A 53 -6.52 -2.91 2.50
C ARG A 53 -7.62 -1.94 2.93
N GLU A 54 -8.80 -1.98 2.32
CA GLU A 54 -9.93 -1.15 2.73
C GLU A 54 -10.52 -1.61 4.07
N LEU A 55 -10.81 -2.90 4.23
CA LEU A 55 -11.36 -3.43 5.48
C LEU A 55 -10.39 -3.29 6.67
N LYS A 56 -9.07 -3.37 6.43
CA LYS A 56 -8.04 -3.16 7.46
C LYS A 56 -8.15 -1.78 8.12
N LYS A 57 -8.57 -0.74 7.38
CA LYS A 57 -8.72 0.63 7.90
C LYS A 57 -9.83 0.75 8.95
N GLU A 58 -10.76 -0.19 8.97
CA GLU A 58 -11.83 -0.22 9.96
C GLU A 58 -11.44 -0.92 11.27
N LEU A 59 -10.21 -1.45 11.35
CA LEU A 59 -9.66 -1.98 12.59
C LEU A 59 -9.32 -0.83 13.55
N PRO A 60 -9.50 -1.04 14.86
CA PRO A 60 -8.88 -0.18 15.84
C PRO A 60 -7.36 -0.16 15.68
N TYR A 61 -6.73 0.88 16.22
CA TYR A 61 -5.30 1.08 16.14
C TYR A 61 -4.75 1.62 17.46
N PHE A 62 -3.44 1.57 17.59
CA PHE A 62 -2.72 2.29 18.63
C PHE A 62 -1.50 3.00 18.07
N VAL A 63 -1.00 3.94 18.85
CA VAL A 63 0.21 4.72 18.60
C VAL A 63 1.09 4.63 19.84
N CYS A 64 2.40 4.61 19.63
CA CYS A 64 3.36 4.63 20.73
C CYS A 64 3.67 6.04 21.23
N GLY A 65 3.51 7.05 20.37
CA GLY A 65 3.55 8.45 20.77
C GLY A 65 2.35 8.82 21.64
N LEU A 66 2.60 9.67 22.63
CA LEU A 66 1.59 10.31 23.46
C LEU A 66 1.29 11.71 22.89
N PHE A 67 0.00 12.00 22.73
CA PHE A 67 -0.50 13.24 22.17
C PHE A 67 -1.33 14.02 23.19
N HIS A 68 -1.15 15.34 23.23
CA HIS A 68 -1.92 16.28 24.03
C HIS A 68 -2.24 17.55 23.21
N PRO A 69 -3.53 17.82 22.86
CA PRO A 69 -4.72 17.01 23.10
C PRO A 69 -4.62 15.58 22.55
N SER A 70 -5.38 14.64 23.12
CA SER A 70 -5.35 13.21 22.78
C SER A 70 -5.93 12.92 21.39
N VAL A 71 -5.30 13.44 20.36
CA VAL A 71 -5.63 13.28 18.94
C VAL A 71 -4.31 13.13 18.19
N ARG A 72 -4.24 12.12 17.32
CA ARG A 72 -3.05 11.76 16.55
C ARG A 72 -2.69 12.85 15.51
N ARG A 73 -2.00 13.89 15.94
CA ARG A 73 -1.48 14.96 15.10
C ARG A 73 -0.06 15.32 15.52
N ARG A 74 0.80 15.63 14.57
CA ARG A 74 2.21 15.91 14.86
C ARG A 74 2.35 17.12 15.79
N GLU A 75 1.51 18.15 15.62
CA GLU A 75 1.49 19.33 16.50
C GLU A 75 1.06 19.02 17.95
N ASN A 76 0.35 17.91 18.17
CA ASN A 76 -0.08 17.48 19.51
C ASN A 76 0.95 16.54 20.16
N PHE A 77 2.05 16.20 19.49
CA PHE A 77 3.03 15.25 20.02
C PHE A 77 3.64 15.76 21.33
N ALA A 78 3.61 14.93 22.37
CA ALA A 78 4.15 15.27 23.68
C ALA A 78 5.42 14.46 23.99
N GLU A 79 5.36 13.13 23.85
CA GLU A 79 6.46 12.23 24.21
C GLU A 79 6.28 10.86 23.57
N ILE A 80 7.37 10.13 23.32
CA ILE A 80 7.37 8.73 22.91
C ILE A 80 8.34 7.95 23.80
N GLY A 81 7.88 6.83 24.36
CA GLY A 81 8.72 5.94 25.18
C GLY A 81 8.77 4.50 24.66
N HIS A 82 8.01 4.20 23.61
CA HIS A 82 7.93 2.88 22.98
C HIS A 82 7.91 3.08 21.48
N PHE A 83 8.27 2.07 20.70
CA PHE A 83 8.15 2.13 19.24
C PHE A 83 7.98 0.74 18.65
N LEU A 84 7.55 0.69 17.39
CA LEU A 84 7.29 -0.55 16.67
C LEU A 84 8.18 -0.65 15.44
N LEU A 85 8.78 -1.82 15.25
CA LEU A 85 9.33 -2.24 13.96
C LEU A 85 8.31 -3.15 13.27
N ASP A 86 8.01 -2.85 12.01
CA ASP A 86 7.10 -3.65 11.18
C ASP A 86 7.90 -4.50 10.21
N LEU A 87 7.69 -5.81 10.28
CA LEU A 87 8.23 -6.78 9.34
C LEU A 87 7.07 -7.27 8.48
N ASP A 88 7.01 -6.88 7.21
CA ASP A 88 5.92 -7.24 6.29
C ASP A 88 6.43 -8.12 5.15
N HIS A 89 5.51 -8.74 4.40
CA HIS A 89 5.80 -9.56 3.22
C HIS A 89 6.72 -10.76 3.50
N LEU A 90 6.60 -11.37 4.70
CA LEU A 90 7.44 -12.49 5.12
C LEU A 90 7.36 -13.68 4.14
N SER A 91 6.17 -13.98 3.62
CA SER A 91 5.94 -15.01 2.60
C SER A 91 6.69 -14.76 1.30
N GLN A 92 6.83 -13.51 0.86
CA GLN A 92 7.59 -13.15 -0.35
C GLN A 92 9.10 -13.36 -0.15
N ALA A 93 9.57 -13.17 1.09
CA ALA A 93 10.94 -13.43 1.49
C ALA A 93 11.20 -14.89 1.89
N GLU A 94 10.21 -15.78 1.74
CA GLU A 94 10.26 -17.20 2.14
C GLU A 94 10.60 -17.41 3.63
N ILE A 95 10.22 -16.44 4.49
CA ILE A 95 10.45 -16.51 5.94
C ILE A 95 9.18 -17.01 6.63
N PRO A 96 9.19 -18.16 7.31
CA PRO A 96 8.05 -18.61 8.11
C PRO A 96 7.83 -17.67 9.30
N VAL A 97 6.59 -17.19 9.46
CA VAL A 97 6.20 -16.22 10.49
C VAL A 97 6.51 -16.75 11.89
N GLU A 98 6.15 -18.01 12.15
CA GLU A 98 6.30 -18.65 13.46
C GLU A 98 7.78 -18.83 13.82
N ALA A 99 8.61 -19.24 12.86
CA ALA A 99 10.05 -19.40 13.08
C ALA A 99 10.72 -18.06 13.38
N LEU A 100 10.31 -17.01 12.65
CA LEU A 100 10.80 -15.66 12.91
C LEU A 100 10.34 -15.14 14.28
N ALA A 101 9.06 -15.33 14.63
CA ALA A 101 8.52 -14.93 15.93
C ALA A 101 9.31 -15.55 17.08
N GLN A 102 9.54 -16.87 17.05
CA GLN A 102 10.33 -17.56 18.08
C GLN A 102 11.76 -17.02 18.20
N ARG A 103 12.39 -16.69 17.07
CA ARG A 103 13.71 -16.03 17.07
C ARG A 103 13.66 -14.65 17.72
N MET A 104 12.61 -13.87 17.47
CA MET A 104 12.44 -12.53 18.07
C MET A 104 12.09 -12.60 19.57
N HIS A 105 11.36 -13.62 20.02
CA HIS A 105 11.09 -13.84 21.45
C HIS A 105 12.35 -14.07 22.28
N GLY A 106 13.42 -14.58 21.65
CA GLY A 106 14.71 -14.81 22.30
C GLY A 106 15.57 -13.53 22.43
N LEU A 107 15.15 -12.40 21.87
CA LEU A 107 15.90 -11.15 21.94
C LEU A 107 15.54 -10.39 23.23
N PRO A 108 16.52 -10.05 24.08
CA PRO A 108 16.25 -9.38 25.35
C PRO A 108 15.64 -7.98 25.17
N GLU A 109 15.87 -7.32 24.03
CA GLU A 109 15.33 -6.00 23.72
C GLU A 109 13.86 -6.00 23.24
N VAL A 110 13.30 -7.15 22.86
CA VAL A 110 11.91 -7.23 22.34
C VAL A 110 10.93 -7.29 23.50
N GLU A 111 10.08 -6.26 23.63
CA GLU A 111 9.07 -6.16 24.69
C GLU A 111 7.76 -6.85 24.30
N MET A 112 7.31 -6.70 23.06
CA MET A 112 6.11 -7.37 22.57
C MET A 112 6.30 -7.81 21.12
N CYS A 113 5.84 -9.00 20.77
CA CYS A 113 5.93 -9.55 19.43
C CYS A 113 4.59 -10.19 19.06
N PHE A 114 4.04 -9.82 17.90
CA PHE A 114 2.75 -10.37 17.44
C PHE A 114 2.60 -10.30 15.92
N THR A 115 1.82 -11.22 15.39
CA THR A 115 1.51 -11.35 13.97
C THR A 115 0.60 -10.21 13.50
N SER A 116 0.92 -9.60 12.36
CA SER A 116 0.15 -8.51 11.76
C SER A 116 -1.28 -8.94 11.40
N PRO A 117 -2.23 -7.99 11.22
CA PRO A 117 -3.63 -8.35 10.92
C PRO A 117 -3.80 -9.26 9.70
N GLY A 118 -2.93 -9.11 8.69
CA GLY A 118 -2.95 -9.90 7.46
C GLY A 118 -2.30 -11.28 7.56
N GLY A 119 -1.68 -11.63 8.69
CA GLY A 119 -1.07 -12.94 8.92
C GLY A 119 0.28 -13.18 8.23
N ASP A 120 0.88 -12.16 7.61
CA ASP A 120 2.10 -12.28 6.80
C ASP A 120 3.12 -11.19 7.15
N GLY A 121 3.12 -10.83 8.42
CA GLY A 121 4.03 -9.87 8.97
C GLY A 121 4.09 -10.02 10.47
N LEU A 122 5.13 -9.44 11.07
CA LEU A 122 5.41 -9.48 12.49
C LEU A 122 5.67 -8.06 12.99
N LYS A 123 5.10 -7.73 14.14
CA LYS A 123 5.27 -6.42 14.77
C LYS A 123 6.08 -6.59 16.04
N LEU A 124 7.17 -5.86 16.14
CA LEU A 124 8.08 -5.90 17.28
C LEU A 124 8.02 -4.57 18.02
N MET A 125 7.64 -4.60 19.29
CA MET A 125 7.66 -3.43 20.17
C MET A 125 8.94 -3.40 20.99
N PHE A 126 9.50 -2.20 21.11
CA PHE A 126 10.66 -1.90 21.92
C PHE A 126 10.34 -0.75 22.87
N ARG A 127 11.01 -0.74 24.02
CA ARG A 127 10.93 0.32 25.03
C ARG A 127 12.19 1.18 24.97
N LEU A 128 12.04 2.50 25.00
CA LEU A 128 13.16 3.42 25.16
C LEU A 128 13.60 3.47 26.64
N GLY A 129 14.90 3.60 26.88
CA GLY A 129 15.43 3.83 28.23
C GLY A 129 14.95 5.16 28.80
N GLU A 130 14.93 6.20 27.97
CA GLU A 130 14.39 7.51 28.28
C GLU A 130 13.36 7.94 27.22
N GLY A 131 12.29 8.60 27.66
CA GLY A 131 11.26 9.11 26.74
C GLY A 131 11.79 10.26 25.88
N CYS A 132 11.48 10.23 24.58
CA CYS A 132 11.87 11.27 23.64
C CYS A 132 10.72 12.27 23.42
N ARG A 133 11.01 13.56 23.52
CA ARG A 133 10.03 14.65 23.25
C ARG A 133 10.28 15.39 21.94
N ASP A 134 11.31 15.00 21.21
CA ASP A 134 11.67 15.59 19.93
C ASP A 134 11.33 14.61 18.79
N ALA A 135 10.35 14.99 17.96
CA ALA A 135 9.90 14.15 16.86
C ALA A 135 10.94 13.93 15.76
N ALA A 136 11.82 14.91 15.52
CA ALA A 136 12.88 14.79 14.52
C ALA A 136 13.99 13.87 15.03
N MET A 137 14.36 14.01 16.30
CA MET A 137 15.34 13.16 16.96
C MET A 137 14.89 11.70 16.98
N PHE A 138 13.63 11.45 17.35
CA PHE A 138 13.06 10.10 17.29
C PHE A 138 13.09 9.54 15.86
N SER A 139 12.74 10.35 14.85
CA SER A 139 12.75 9.91 13.45
C SER A 139 14.16 9.53 12.98
N ALA A 140 15.17 10.33 13.31
CA ALA A 140 16.57 10.04 13.01
C ALA A 140 17.03 8.74 13.69
N PHE A 141 16.74 8.60 14.99
CA PHE A 141 17.04 7.39 15.77
C PHE A 141 16.38 6.17 15.14
N TYR A 142 15.08 6.24 14.84
CA TYR A 142 14.32 5.11 14.31
C TYR A 142 14.91 4.60 13.00
N LYS A 143 15.30 5.51 12.10
CA LYS A 143 15.92 5.14 10.82
C LYS A 143 17.25 4.40 11.02
N VAL A 144 18.08 4.85 11.96
CA VAL A 144 19.36 4.16 12.27
C VAL A 144 19.09 2.81 12.96
N PHE A 145 18.20 2.79 13.95
CA PHE A 145 17.81 1.59 14.70
C PHE A 145 17.28 0.51 13.76
N SER A 146 16.26 0.82 12.95
CA SER A 146 15.59 -0.13 12.05
C SER A 146 16.58 -0.78 11.07
N ARG A 147 17.52 0.00 10.52
CA ARG A 147 18.58 -0.51 9.63
C ARG A 147 19.56 -1.41 10.38
N ARG A 148 20.12 -0.96 11.50
CA ARG A 148 21.05 -1.77 12.29
C ARG A 148 20.41 -3.07 12.78
N PHE A 149 19.14 -3.01 13.18
CA PHE A 149 18.36 -4.19 13.57
C PHE A 149 18.16 -5.13 12.37
N ALA A 150 17.78 -4.59 11.21
CA ALA A 150 17.62 -5.36 9.99
C ALA A 150 18.92 -6.09 9.60
N ASP A 151 20.05 -5.40 9.70
CA ASP A 151 21.36 -5.92 9.33
C ASP A 151 21.81 -7.02 10.29
N LYS A 152 21.74 -6.75 11.60
CA LYS A 152 22.09 -7.68 12.68
C LYS A 152 21.31 -9.00 12.57
N HIS A 153 20.07 -8.96 12.09
CA HIS A 153 19.17 -10.12 12.06
C HIS A 153 18.87 -10.65 10.65
N ASN A 154 19.51 -10.12 9.60
CA ASN A 154 19.29 -10.48 8.19
C ASN A 154 17.81 -10.33 7.76
N LEU A 155 17.23 -9.18 8.05
CA LEU A 155 15.81 -8.84 7.82
C LEU A 155 15.60 -7.65 6.89
N ARG A 156 16.64 -7.18 6.18
CA ARG A 156 16.56 -6.01 5.27
C ARG A 156 15.40 -6.09 4.27
N GLN A 157 15.09 -7.27 3.79
CA GLN A 157 14.07 -7.53 2.76
C GLN A 157 12.62 -7.48 3.27
N VAL A 158 12.41 -7.42 4.60
CA VAL A 158 11.06 -7.44 5.21
C VAL A 158 10.77 -6.23 6.11
N VAL A 159 11.79 -5.44 6.48
CA VAL A 159 11.60 -4.24 7.31
C VAL A 159 10.99 -3.09 6.48
N ASP A 160 9.92 -2.48 6.97
CA ASP A 160 9.36 -1.26 6.38
C ASP A 160 10.17 -0.02 6.79
N PHE A 161 11.09 0.42 5.93
CA PHE A 161 11.92 1.61 6.13
C PHE A 161 11.22 2.94 5.79
N ALA A 162 10.01 2.91 5.20
CA ALA A 162 9.31 4.15 4.82
C ALA A 162 8.75 4.89 6.04
N THR A 163 8.69 4.20 7.19
CA THR A 163 8.05 4.69 8.41
C THR A 163 9.11 5.11 9.41
N SER A 164 8.94 6.28 10.02
CA SER A 164 9.86 6.77 11.06
C SER A 164 9.24 7.87 11.92
N ASP A 165 7.92 8.05 11.87
CA ASP A 165 7.26 9.19 12.50
C ASP A 165 6.64 8.83 13.86
N VAL A 166 6.64 9.79 14.79
CA VAL A 166 6.05 9.64 16.15
C VAL A 166 4.54 9.41 16.14
N SER A 167 3.87 9.65 15.01
CA SER A 167 2.42 9.47 14.85
C SER A 167 2.04 8.19 14.11
N ARG A 168 3.01 7.28 13.90
CA ARG A 168 2.78 6.01 13.19
C ARG A 168 1.76 5.17 13.94
N ALA A 169 0.65 4.87 13.26
CA ALA A 169 -0.41 4.02 13.78
C ALA A 169 -0.15 2.56 13.47
N CYS A 170 -0.45 1.70 14.43
CA CYS A 170 -0.43 0.25 14.31
C CYS A 170 -1.83 -0.31 14.47
N PHE A 171 -2.35 -0.93 13.41
CA PHE A 171 -3.63 -1.64 13.49
C PHE A 171 -3.53 -2.83 14.45
N VAL A 172 -4.57 -2.99 15.25
CA VAL A 172 -4.66 -4.03 16.27
C VAL A 172 -4.97 -5.35 15.58
N SER A 173 -4.25 -6.39 15.98
CA SER A 173 -4.35 -7.73 15.43
C SER A 173 -4.96 -8.70 16.44
N PHE A 174 -5.09 -9.96 16.02
CA PHE A 174 -5.33 -11.10 16.89
C PHE A 174 -4.22 -12.12 16.68
N ASP A 175 -3.52 -12.45 17.75
CA ASP A 175 -2.47 -13.47 17.75
C ASP A 175 -2.43 -14.22 19.08
N PRO A 176 -2.93 -15.47 19.16
CA PRO A 176 -2.91 -16.25 20.40
C PRO A 176 -1.48 -16.56 20.89
N GLU A 177 -0.50 -16.55 19.99
CA GLU A 177 0.92 -16.79 20.28
C GLU A 177 1.70 -15.48 20.46
N ALA A 178 1.00 -14.35 20.64
CA ALA A 178 1.64 -13.09 20.97
C ALA A 178 2.54 -13.25 22.20
N TYR A 179 3.69 -12.60 22.14
CA TYR A 179 4.70 -12.61 23.20
C TYR A 179 4.75 -11.24 23.88
N TYR A 180 4.96 -11.25 25.20
CA TYR A 180 5.17 -10.05 26.01
C TYR A 180 6.20 -10.31 27.10
N ASN A 181 7.18 -9.40 27.22
CA ASN A 181 8.23 -9.40 28.22
C ASN A 181 8.30 -8.05 28.93
N PRO A 182 7.76 -7.93 30.16
CA PRO A 182 7.79 -6.65 30.91
C PRO A 182 9.21 -6.22 31.29
N ASP A 183 10.15 -7.16 31.32
CA ASP A 183 11.55 -6.98 31.71
C ASP A 183 12.49 -6.78 30.51
N ALA A 184 11.93 -6.48 29.32
CA ALA A 184 12.73 -6.24 28.12
C ALA A 184 13.77 -5.13 28.33
N THR A 185 14.98 -5.37 27.83
CA THR A 185 16.10 -4.44 27.93
C THR A 185 15.77 -3.16 27.16
N PRO A 186 15.70 -1.99 27.82
CA PRO A 186 15.40 -0.74 27.14
C PRO A 186 16.48 -0.36 26.12
N ILE A 187 16.06 0.27 25.02
CA ILE A 187 16.94 0.83 24.01
C ILE A 187 17.35 2.25 24.40
N ALA A 188 18.65 2.50 24.54
CA ALA A 188 19.21 3.84 24.68
C ALA A 188 19.36 4.48 23.29
N MET A 189 18.86 5.71 23.11
CA MET A 189 18.94 6.37 21.80
C MET A 189 20.38 6.77 21.45
N GLU A 190 21.19 7.04 22.48
CA GLU A 190 22.59 7.46 22.41
C GLU A 190 23.48 6.41 21.75
N ASP A 191 23.14 5.12 21.88
CA ASP A 191 23.85 4.01 21.23
C ASP A 191 23.72 4.04 19.69
N PHE A 192 22.67 4.72 19.21
CA PHE A 192 22.34 4.84 17.79
C PHE A 192 22.65 6.24 17.26
N LEU A 193 22.54 7.26 18.11
CA LEU A 193 22.83 8.67 17.82
C LEU A 193 23.87 9.22 18.82
N PRO A 194 25.18 8.98 18.59
CA PRO A 194 26.22 9.48 19.48
C PRO A 194 26.15 11.01 19.60
N GLY A 195 26.08 11.51 20.83
CA GLY A 195 25.97 12.94 21.11
C GLY A 195 24.65 13.59 20.72
N LEU A 196 23.64 12.80 20.32
CA LEU A 196 22.36 13.29 19.78
C LEU A 196 22.54 14.30 18.63
N ASP A 197 23.62 14.12 17.85
CA ASP A 197 23.98 15.00 16.75
C ASP A 197 23.11 14.70 15.50
N PHE A 198 22.24 15.67 15.17
CA PHE A 198 21.30 15.59 14.06
C PHE A 198 21.99 15.50 12.69
N GLU A 199 23.12 16.19 12.48
CA GLU A 199 23.80 16.21 11.19
C GLU A 199 24.47 14.86 10.90
N LEU A 200 25.09 14.27 11.93
CA LEU A 200 25.65 12.93 11.86
C LEU A 200 24.57 11.88 11.58
N ALA A 201 23.41 11.99 12.23
CA ALA A 201 22.29 11.10 12.02
C ALA A 201 21.73 11.18 10.59
N GLU A 202 21.49 12.39 10.09
CA GLU A 202 21.03 12.60 8.71
C GLU A 202 22.05 12.06 7.69
N LYS A 203 23.35 12.28 7.94
CA LYS A 203 24.40 11.77 7.07
C LYS A 203 24.41 10.24 7.04
N ALA A 204 24.35 9.59 8.20
CA ALA A 204 24.32 8.12 8.30
C ALA A 204 23.08 7.52 7.62
N VAL A 205 21.92 8.17 7.77
CA VAL A 205 20.68 7.78 7.08
C VAL A 205 20.83 7.92 5.56
N ARG A 206 21.34 9.06 5.07
CA ARG A 206 21.54 9.28 3.63
C ARG A 206 22.56 8.33 3.01
N GLU A 207 23.64 8.01 3.72
CA GLU A 207 24.62 7.03 3.27
C GLU A 207 24.00 5.63 3.18
N ALA A 208 23.25 5.21 4.18
CA ALA A 208 22.57 3.92 4.17
C ALA A 208 21.41 3.86 3.15
N GLU A 209 20.75 4.98 2.84
CA GLU A 209 19.72 5.07 1.79
C GLU A 209 20.30 4.86 0.39
N LYS A 210 21.55 5.29 0.14
CA LYS A 210 22.23 5.08 -1.14
C LYS A 210 22.62 3.63 -1.39
N GLU A 211 22.78 2.83 -0.35
CA GLU A 211 23.14 1.40 -0.45
C GLU A 211 21.93 0.48 -0.63
N LEU A 212 20.71 0.98 -0.42
CA LEU A 212 19.50 0.19 -0.64
C LEU A 212 19.19 0.08 -2.14
N PRO A 213 18.85 -1.11 -2.65
CA PRO A 213 18.22 -1.21 -3.95
C PRO A 213 16.90 -0.43 -3.94
N PRO A 214 16.48 0.15 -5.08
CA PRO A 214 15.20 0.85 -5.18
C PRO A 214 14.06 -0.08 -4.72
N PRO A 215 12.99 0.47 -4.11
CA PRO A 215 11.87 -0.34 -3.65
C PRO A 215 11.35 -1.22 -4.79
N PRO A 216 10.93 -2.46 -4.49
CA PRO A 216 10.40 -3.35 -5.51
C PRO A 216 9.23 -2.66 -6.22
N ALA A 217 9.26 -2.67 -7.56
CA ALA A 217 8.18 -2.14 -8.37
C ALA A 217 6.85 -2.77 -7.92
N PRO A 218 5.73 -2.02 -7.93
CA PRO A 218 4.42 -2.56 -7.55
C PRO A 218 4.16 -3.86 -8.31
N ASN A 219 3.85 -4.93 -7.56
CA ASN A 219 3.65 -6.31 -8.00
C ASN A 219 3.30 -6.40 -9.49
N LYS A 220 4.24 -6.91 -10.30
CA LYS A 220 3.91 -7.40 -11.64
C LYS A 220 2.83 -8.47 -11.44
N GLU A 221 1.70 -8.30 -12.13
CA GLU A 221 0.64 -9.29 -12.20
C GLU A 221 1.26 -10.68 -12.41
N PRO A 222 0.85 -11.71 -11.65
CA PRO A 222 1.43 -13.04 -11.82
C PRO A 222 1.28 -13.47 -13.28
N ASP A 223 2.38 -14.03 -13.79
CA ASP A 223 2.54 -14.38 -15.20
C ASP A 223 1.33 -15.21 -15.67
N LYS A 224 0.71 -14.81 -16.79
CA LYS A 224 -0.55 -15.42 -17.27
C LYS A 224 -0.41 -16.94 -17.44
N ASP A 225 0.82 -17.40 -17.66
CA ASP A 225 1.20 -18.79 -17.83
C ASP A 225 1.09 -19.62 -16.53
N ILE A 226 1.37 -19.03 -15.36
CA ILE A 226 1.25 -19.72 -14.06
C ILE A 226 -0.23 -19.94 -13.71
N LEU A 227 -1.08 -18.93 -13.96
CA LEU A 227 -2.52 -19.02 -13.74
C LEU A 227 -3.17 -20.06 -14.67
N GLN A 228 -2.68 -20.19 -15.90
CA GLN A 228 -3.15 -21.20 -16.84
C GLN A 228 -2.75 -22.62 -16.40
N HIS A 229 -1.54 -22.78 -15.88
CA HIS A 229 -1.06 -24.05 -15.35
C HIS A 229 -1.85 -24.51 -14.11
N ILE A 230 -2.21 -23.57 -13.22
CA ILE A 230 -3.03 -23.84 -12.03
C ILE A 230 -4.48 -24.22 -12.43
N ARG A 231 -5.06 -23.51 -13.41
CA ARG A 231 -6.42 -23.83 -13.93
C ARG A 231 -6.50 -25.23 -14.55
N GLN A 232 -5.45 -25.69 -15.23
CA GLN A 232 -5.38 -27.05 -15.81
C GLN A 232 -5.26 -28.13 -14.74
N LYS A 233 -4.54 -27.89 -13.64
CA LYS A 233 -4.45 -28.84 -12.51
C LYS A 233 -5.74 -28.94 -11.70
N LEU A 234 -6.49 -27.85 -11.55
CA LEU A 234 -7.73 -27.82 -10.78
C LEU A 234 -8.95 -28.41 -11.52
N ASN A 235 -8.90 -28.51 -12.85
CA ASN A 235 -9.97 -29.15 -13.63
C ASN A 235 -9.41 -29.75 -14.94
N PRO A 236 -9.23 -31.09 -15.01
CA PRO A 236 -8.68 -31.77 -16.20
C PRO A 236 -9.51 -31.61 -17.48
N ASN A 237 -10.80 -31.26 -17.34
CA ASN A 237 -11.73 -30.99 -18.45
C ASN A 237 -11.98 -29.49 -18.68
N ALA A 238 -11.18 -28.60 -18.06
CA ALA A 238 -11.27 -27.17 -18.35
C ALA A 238 -10.94 -26.93 -19.81
N ARG A 239 -11.93 -26.40 -20.56
CA ARG A 239 -11.71 -25.94 -21.94
C ARG A 239 -10.53 -24.96 -21.93
N PRO A 240 -9.58 -25.07 -22.87
CA PRO A 240 -8.45 -24.15 -22.95
C PRO A 240 -8.94 -22.70 -23.00
N ALA A 241 -8.08 -21.80 -22.50
CA ALA A 241 -8.32 -20.36 -22.48
C ALA A 241 -8.97 -19.90 -23.80
N ALA A 242 -9.96 -19.01 -23.65
CA ALA A 242 -10.80 -18.54 -24.74
C ALA A 242 -9.99 -18.36 -26.03
N ARG A 243 -10.44 -19.04 -27.10
CA ARG A 243 -9.98 -18.84 -28.48
C ARG A 243 -9.74 -17.35 -28.69
N ALA A 244 -8.63 -17.00 -29.36
CA ALA A 244 -8.33 -15.63 -29.79
C ALA A 244 -9.64 -14.93 -30.15
N LYS A 245 -10.03 -13.93 -29.34
CA LYS A 245 -11.29 -13.22 -29.55
C LYS A 245 -11.15 -12.55 -30.90
N ASN A 246 -11.85 -13.05 -31.91
CA ASN A 246 -11.98 -12.36 -33.19
C ASN A 246 -12.75 -11.08 -32.92
N TYR A 247 -12.04 -9.98 -32.68
CA TYR A 247 -12.63 -8.66 -32.56
C TYR A 247 -13.00 -8.20 -33.96
N HIS A 248 -14.28 -7.92 -34.19
CA HIS A 248 -14.68 -7.19 -35.39
C HIS A 248 -14.38 -5.71 -35.14
N LEU A 249 -13.22 -5.24 -35.62
CA LEU A 249 -12.80 -3.85 -35.50
C LEU A 249 -13.10 -3.11 -36.81
N PRO A 250 -13.97 -2.10 -36.79
CA PRO A 250 -14.16 -1.18 -37.93
C PRO A 250 -12.81 -0.52 -38.35
N PRO A 251 -12.44 -0.49 -39.64
CA PRO A 251 -11.19 0.12 -40.12
C PRO A 251 -11.01 1.59 -39.71
N GLU A 252 -12.12 2.30 -39.52
CA GLU A 252 -12.14 3.71 -39.13
C GLU A 252 -11.51 3.91 -37.74
N LEU A 253 -11.66 2.95 -36.83
CA LEU A 253 -11.05 2.99 -35.49
C LEU A 253 -9.54 2.71 -35.53
N GLU A 254 -9.04 2.04 -36.55
CA GLU A 254 -7.59 1.84 -36.74
C GLU A 254 -6.92 3.13 -37.22
N GLN A 255 -7.58 3.86 -38.13
CA GLN A 255 -7.06 5.10 -38.72
C GLN A 255 -7.13 6.29 -37.75
N VAL A 256 -8.13 6.31 -36.88
CA VAL A 256 -8.37 7.42 -35.95
C VAL A 256 -7.46 7.40 -34.72
N ALA A 257 -6.95 6.23 -34.32
CA ALA A 257 -6.16 6.14 -33.08
C ALA A 257 -4.81 6.90 -33.11
N PRO A 258 -4.02 6.88 -34.20
CA PRO A 258 -2.83 7.72 -34.32
C PRO A 258 -3.16 9.23 -34.30
N LEU A 259 -4.25 9.63 -34.98
CA LEU A 259 -4.69 11.03 -35.03
C LEU A 259 -5.16 11.54 -33.66
N LEU A 260 -5.86 10.69 -32.91
CA LEU A 260 -6.24 10.97 -31.52
C LEU A 260 -5.00 11.15 -30.64
N ALA A 261 -3.98 10.30 -30.78
CA ALA A 261 -2.75 10.43 -30.01
C ALA A 261 -2.06 11.78 -30.26
N GLU A 262 -1.97 12.20 -31.52
CA GLU A 262 -1.35 13.48 -31.90
C GLU A 262 -2.13 14.68 -31.35
N LYS A 263 -3.45 14.72 -31.53
CA LYS A 263 -4.26 15.87 -31.08
C LYS A 263 -4.43 15.90 -29.56
N LEU A 264 -4.46 14.76 -28.87
CA LEU A 264 -4.47 14.73 -27.41
C LEU A 264 -3.16 15.25 -26.81
N ALA A 265 -2.02 14.95 -27.46
CA ALA A 265 -0.72 15.45 -27.02
C ALA A 265 -0.63 16.98 -27.04
N GLN A 266 -1.34 17.65 -27.95
CA GLN A 266 -1.44 19.12 -28.00
C GLN A 266 -2.23 19.71 -26.82
N MET A 267 -2.96 18.88 -26.07
CA MET A 267 -3.77 19.25 -24.91
C MET A 267 -3.18 18.71 -23.59
N ASP A 268 -1.87 18.44 -23.56
CA ASP A 268 -1.15 17.86 -22.40
C ASP A 268 -1.69 16.49 -21.94
N MET A 269 -2.32 15.73 -22.85
CA MET A 269 -2.82 14.38 -22.62
C MET A 269 -2.11 13.36 -23.51
N GLU A 270 -1.76 12.20 -22.96
CA GLU A 270 -1.08 11.13 -23.68
C GLU A 270 -1.96 9.89 -23.82
N LEU A 271 -1.99 9.29 -25.01
CA LEU A 271 -2.64 8.00 -25.25
C LEU A 271 -1.68 6.85 -24.87
N ALA A 272 -1.69 6.45 -23.61
CA ALA A 272 -0.81 5.40 -23.07
C ALA A 272 -1.09 3.98 -23.59
N ALA A 273 -2.34 3.68 -23.96
CA ALA A 273 -2.69 2.39 -24.57
C ALA A 273 -3.97 2.49 -25.41
N ALA A 274 -4.05 1.70 -26.48
CA ALA A 274 -5.26 1.55 -27.28
C ALA A 274 -5.49 0.07 -27.61
N ASN A 275 -6.30 -0.60 -26.79
CA ASN A 275 -6.56 -2.04 -26.91
C ASN A 275 -7.83 -2.29 -27.72
N PRO A 276 -7.84 -3.24 -28.68
CA PRO A 276 -9.05 -3.59 -29.40
C PRO A 276 -10.09 -4.22 -28.46
N ILE A 277 -11.33 -3.78 -28.58
CA ILE A 277 -12.52 -4.37 -27.95
C ILE A 277 -13.57 -4.66 -29.05
N HIS A 278 -14.61 -5.42 -28.73
CA HIS A 278 -15.61 -5.79 -29.73
C HIS A 278 -16.34 -4.54 -30.23
N TYR A 279 -16.25 -4.24 -31.54
CA TYR A 279 -16.78 -3.03 -32.17
C TYR A 279 -16.19 -1.70 -31.66
N GLY A 280 -15.03 -1.71 -31.01
CA GLY A 280 -14.46 -0.51 -30.39
C GLY A 280 -12.96 -0.60 -30.05
N ARG A 281 -12.41 0.47 -29.48
CA ARG A 281 -11.10 0.48 -28.81
C ARG A 281 -11.23 1.01 -27.40
N GLN A 282 -10.55 0.35 -26.46
CA GLN A 282 -10.33 0.86 -25.11
C GLN A 282 -9.07 1.72 -25.13
N LEU A 283 -9.25 3.00 -24.86
CA LEU A 283 -8.22 4.03 -24.80
C LEU A 283 -7.86 4.29 -23.34
N ARG A 284 -6.56 4.26 -23.03
CA ARG A 284 -6.03 4.70 -21.74
C ARG A 284 -5.34 6.04 -21.94
N ILE A 285 -5.87 7.08 -21.32
CA ILE A 285 -5.38 8.46 -21.39
C ILE A 285 -4.65 8.80 -20.10
N THR A 286 -3.50 9.47 -20.19
CA THR A 286 -2.71 9.94 -19.05
C THR A 286 -2.47 11.44 -19.13
N ALA A 287 -2.51 12.12 -17.98
CA ALA A 287 -2.16 13.54 -17.84
C ALA A 287 -1.40 13.71 -16.53
N GLY A 288 -0.09 13.97 -16.62
CA GLY A 288 0.79 13.94 -15.45
C GLY A 288 0.77 12.59 -14.72
N HIS A 289 0.32 12.58 -13.47
CA HIS A 289 0.20 11.36 -12.64
C HIS A 289 -1.21 10.72 -12.68
N LEU A 290 -2.16 11.32 -13.39
CA LEU A 290 -3.53 10.85 -13.50
C LEU A 290 -3.70 9.96 -14.73
N TRP A 291 -4.61 8.98 -14.65
CA TRP A 291 -5.03 8.20 -15.81
C TRP A 291 -6.53 8.03 -15.86
N ALA A 292 -7.08 7.93 -17.06
CA ALA A 292 -8.49 7.65 -17.33
C ALA A 292 -8.63 6.60 -18.42
N GLU A 293 -9.72 5.82 -18.38
CA GLU A 293 -10.05 4.84 -19.41
C GLU A 293 -11.36 5.19 -20.11
N ILE A 294 -11.31 5.23 -21.43
CA ILE A 294 -12.40 5.61 -22.33
C ILE A 294 -12.58 4.52 -23.36
N ASN A 295 -13.81 4.06 -23.57
CA ASN A 295 -14.13 3.16 -24.66
C ASN A 295 -14.67 3.97 -25.84
N LEU A 296 -14.01 3.83 -26.98
CA LEU A 296 -14.41 4.41 -28.26
C LEU A 296 -15.06 3.31 -29.11
N PHE A 297 -16.28 3.54 -29.57
CA PHE A 297 -16.99 2.64 -30.49
C PHE A 297 -17.24 3.33 -31.82
N HIS A 298 -17.37 2.56 -32.89
CA HIS A 298 -17.79 3.08 -34.20
C HIS A 298 -18.93 2.21 -34.74
N GLY A 299 -20.03 2.86 -35.12
CA GLY A 299 -21.24 2.18 -35.60
C GLY A 299 -21.95 3.00 -36.69
N LYS A 300 -23.18 2.60 -37.03
CA LYS A 300 -23.96 3.23 -38.13
C LYS A 300 -24.27 4.73 -37.96
N ARG A 301 -24.00 5.32 -36.79
CA ARG A 301 -24.26 6.73 -36.45
C ARG A 301 -22.97 7.49 -36.09
N GLY A 302 -21.80 7.01 -36.53
CA GLY A 302 -20.50 7.61 -36.24
C GLY A 302 -19.85 7.09 -34.95
N PHE A 303 -18.90 7.87 -34.42
CA PHE A 303 -18.18 7.50 -33.20
C PHE A 303 -19.02 7.70 -31.93
N THR A 304 -18.85 6.80 -30.97
CA THR A 304 -19.45 6.92 -29.63
C THR A 304 -18.36 6.81 -28.57
N VAL A 305 -18.25 7.84 -27.73
CA VAL A 305 -17.28 7.93 -26.64
C VAL A 305 -17.97 7.57 -25.32
N VAL A 306 -17.50 6.52 -24.66
CA VAL A 306 -18.08 6.02 -23.40
C VAL A 306 -17.02 6.05 -22.30
N LYS A 307 -17.28 6.85 -21.26
CA LYS A 307 -16.44 6.88 -20.05
C LYS A 307 -16.58 5.57 -19.28
N THR A 308 -15.48 5.03 -18.77
CA THR A 308 -15.52 3.84 -17.91
C THR A 308 -15.57 4.24 -16.44
N THR A 309 -16.22 3.42 -15.62
CA THR A 309 -16.23 3.54 -14.15
C THR A 309 -15.14 2.69 -13.49
N LYS A 310 -14.07 2.39 -14.23
CA LYS A 310 -13.02 1.48 -13.78
C LYS A 310 -12.30 2.04 -12.56
N SER A 311 -12.16 1.21 -11.53
CA SER A 311 -11.43 1.55 -10.30
C SER A 311 -10.03 2.09 -10.62
N GLY A 312 -9.75 3.33 -10.20
CA GLY A 312 -8.48 4.01 -10.43
C GLY A 312 -8.47 4.96 -11.63
N SER A 313 -9.49 4.92 -12.50
CA SER A 313 -9.70 5.93 -13.55
C SER A 313 -10.15 7.24 -12.89
N HIS A 314 -9.41 8.34 -13.12
CA HIS A 314 -9.71 9.64 -12.52
C HIS A 314 -10.97 10.25 -13.17
N PRO A 315 -12.06 10.53 -12.41
CA PRO A 315 -13.34 10.94 -12.98
C PRO A 315 -13.28 12.24 -13.79
N GLU A 316 -12.59 13.26 -13.26
CA GLU A 316 -12.46 14.55 -13.92
C GLU A 316 -11.63 14.47 -15.20
N LEU A 317 -10.59 13.62 -15.21
CA LEU A 317 -9.79 13.39 -16.42
C LEU A 317 -10.60 12.60 -17.45
N ALA A 318 -11.43 11.65 -17.01
CA ALA A 318 -12.33 10.92 -17.92
C ALA A 318 -13.38 11.85 -18.56
N ASP A 319 -13.87 12.85 -17.84
CA ASP A 319 -14.79 13.86 -18.37
C ASP A 319 -14.11 14.74 -19.40
N ILE A 320 -12.95 15.32 -19.05
CA ILE A 320 -12.17 16.19 -19.94
C ILE A 320 -11.72 15.42 -21.19
N ALA A 321 -11.16 14.22 -21.01
CA ALA A 321 -10.67 13.42 -22.13
C ALA A 321 -11.82 12.92 -23.02
N ALA A 322 -13.00 12.60 -22.48
CA ALA A 322 -14.15 12.24 -23.31
C ALA A 322 -14.66 13.43 -24.14
N GLN A 323 -14.66 14.64 -23.57
CA GLN A 323 -15.01 15.86 -24.30
C GLN A 323 -13.98 16.18 -25.40
N ALA A 324 -12.69 16.11 -25.09
CA ALA A 324 -11.62 16.36 -26.04
C ALA A 324 -11.65 15.35 -27.21
N ILE A 325 -11.80 14.06 -26.90
CA ILE A 325 -11.93 13.01 -27.93
C ILE A 325 -13.20 13.26 -28.77
N GLY A 326 -14.33 13.61 -28.14
CA GLY A 326 -15.55 13.96 -28.88
C GLY A 326 -15.36 15.13 -29.85
N GLN A 327 -14.67 16.19 -29.42
CA GLN A 327 -14.37 17.35 -30.27
C GLN A 327 -13.43 16.98 -31.42
N ILE A 328 -12.36 16.23 -31.13
CA ILE A 328 -11.41 15.77 -32.15
C ILE A 328 -12.13 14.94 -33.22
N LEU A 329 -12.99 14.01 -32.81
CA LEU A 329 -13.73 13.15 -33.73
C LEU A 329 -14.74 13.95 -34.57
N PHE A 330 -15.42 14.92 -33.97
CA PHE A 330 -16.33 15.80 -34.69
C PHE A 330 -15.59 16.61 -35.77
N THR A 331 -14.42 17.18 -35.45
CA THR A 331 -13.61 17.91 -36.43
C THR A 331 -13.14 17.00 -37.57
N LEU A 332 -12.72 15.77 -37.25
CA LEU A 332 -12.30 14.78 -38.24
C LEU A 332 -13.45 14.35 -39.16
N GLU A 333 -14.68 14.21 -38.65
CA GLU A 333 -15.87 13.91 -39.46
C GLU A 333 -16.22 15.07 -40.41
N THR A 334 -16.12 16.33 -39.95
CA THR A 334 -16.42 17.53 -40.76
C THR A 334 -15.39 17.79 -41.87
N GLU A 335 -14.11 17.49 -41.65
CA GLU A 335 -13.05 17.66 -42.66
C GLU A 335 -13.18 16.64 -43.82
N THR A 336 -13.83 15.49 -43.59
CA THR A 336 -14.12 14.49 -44.63
C THR A 336 -15.35 14.81 -45.49
N GLU A 337 -16.32 15.58 -45.00
CA GLU A 337 -17.53 15.93 -45.77
C GLU A 337 -17.28 17.10 -46.76
N ASP A 338 -16.44 18.07 -46.40
CA ASP A 338 -16.10 19.21 -47.28
C ASP A 338 -15.11 18.85 -48.41
N GLY A 339 -14.51 17.64 -48.38
CA GLY A 339 -13.59 17.13 -49.41
C GLY A 339 -14.25 16.36 -50.56
N GLN A 340 -15.59 16.24 -50.57
CA GLN A 340 -16.37 15.59 -51.64
C GLN A 340 -17.42 16.52 -52.30
N ALA A 341 -17.16 17.83 -52.29
CA ALA A 341 -17.92 18.83 -53.08
C ALA A 341 -17.16 19.28 -54.33
#